data_AF-A0A239M2A9-F1
#
_entry.id   AF-A0A239M2A9-F1
#
_cell.length_a   1.000
_cell.length_b   1.000
_cell.length_c   1.000
_cell.angle_alpha   90.00
_cell.angle_beta   90.00
_cell.angle_gamma   90.00
#
_symmetry.space_group_name_H-M   'P 1'
#
loop_
_entity.id
_entity.type
_entity.pdbx_description
1 polymer ?
#
loop_
_entity_poly.entity_id
_entity_poly.type
_entity_poly.pdbx_seq_one_letter_code
_entity_poly.pdbx_strand_id
1 'polypeptide(L)'
;DPEATTSSGAKQLGTTVSGSNDLVTGRLAGAAAGDYDLDGGTTSVRSPAITLPSGTLNLSFSWYLAHGSNASSADFLRVKVVGSTTTQVFQQLGAAANRNGAWATATANLSAFAGQSVRILIEAGDASGASLVEAGVDDVKITR
;
A
#
# COMPACT_ATOMS: atom_id res chain seq x y z
N ASP A 1 -2.14 -16.93 -0.65
CA ASP A 1 -0.79 -16.41 -0.92
C ASP A 1 -0.81 -15.65 -2.23
N PRO A 2 -0.12 -14.51 -2.32
CA PRO A 2 0.06 -13.79 -3.57
C PRO A 2 0.96 -14.59 -4.51
N GLU A 3 0.63 -14.62 -5.79
CA GLU A 3 1.49 -15.20 -6.83
C GLU A 3 2.45 -14.13 -7.36
N ALA A 4 3.72 -14.50 -7.58
CA ALA A 4 4.73 -13.54 -8.01
C ALA A 4 4.54 -13.12 -9.47
N THR A 5 4.56 -11.80 -9.72
CA THR A 5 4.54 -11.22 -11.07
C THR A 5 5.91 -10.61 -11.38
N THR A 6 6.44 -10.86 -12.57
CA THR A 6 7.72 -10.29 -13.03
C THR A 6 7.55 -9.61 -14.38
N SER A 7 8.04 -8.37 -14.48
CA SER A 7 8.17 -7.62 -15.73
C SER A 7 9.29 -6.60 -15.55
N SER A 8 10.40 -6.77 -16.28
CA SER A 8 11.65 -6.01 -16.09
C SER A 8 12.13 -6.01 -14.62
N GLY A 9 11.91 -7.13 -13.91
CA GLY A 9 12.12 -7.28 -12.47
C GLY A 9 10.81 -7.55 -11.70
N ALA A 10 10.93 -7.80 -10.39
CA ALA A 10 9.79 -8.16 -9.55
C ALA A 10 8.74 -7.03 -9.50
N LYS A 11 7.45 -7.39 -9.58
CA LYS A 11 6.32 -6.45 -9.52
C LYS A 11 5.42 -6.77 -8.33
N GLN A 12 4.67 -7.87 -8.41
CA GLN A 12 4.05 -8.47 -7.24
C GLN A 12 5.01 -9.48 -6.61
N LEU A 13 5.16 -9.43 -5.29
CA LEU A 13 5.98 -10.38 -4.54
C LEU A 13 5.14 -11.62 -4.18
N GLY A 14 5.72 -12.80 -4.34
CA GLY A 14 5.07 -14.07 -3.96
C GLY A 14 5.23 -14.46 -2.49
N THR A 15 5.62 -13.51 -1.64
CA THR A 15 5.96 -13.74 -0.22
C THR A 15 5.37 -12.64 0.64
N THR A 16 4.79 -13.04 1.77
CA THR A 16 4.28 -12.13 2.81
C THR A 16 5.38 -11.84 3.83
N VAL A 17 5.28 -10.73 4.56
CA VAL A 17 6.19 -10.43 5.68
C VAL A 17 5.76 -11.19 6.92
N SER A 18 4.45 -11.26 7.16
CA SER A 18 3.83 -11.96 8.29
C SER A 18 3.95 -13.49 8.22
N GLY A 19 4.26 -14.02 7.03
CA GLY A 19 4.28 -15.46 6.75
C GLY A 19 2.89 -16.08 6.53
N SER A 20 1.83 -15.26 6.47
CA SER A 20 0.45 -15.76 6.27
C SER A 20 -0.32 -15.03 5.17
N ASN A 21 -0.68 -13.76 5.36
CA ASN A 21 -1.48 -13.00 4.40
C ASN A 21 -0.97 -11.57 4.29
N ASP A 22 -1.07 -10.98 3.11
CA ASP A 22 -0.87 -9.57 2.84
C ASP A 22 -2.03 -9.00 2.01
N LEU A 23 -2.05 -7.68 1.86
CA LEU A 23 -2.94 -6.97 0.93
C LEU A 23 -2.15 -6.68 -0.34
N VAL A 24 -2.66 -7.14 -1.48
CA VAL A 24 -2.07 -6.88 -2.80
C VAL A 24 -3.11 -6.43 -3.81
N THR A 25 -2.67 -5.75 -4.87
CA THR A 25 -3.50 -5.22 -5.98
C THR A 25 -4.26 -6.33 -6.72
N GLY A 26 -3.67 -7.52 -6.89
CA GLY A 26 -4.37 -8.71 -7.37
C GLY A 26 -3.63 -10.00 -7.01
N ARG A 27 -4.23 -10.89 -6.21
CA ARG A 27 -3.50 -12.06 -5.64
C ARG A 27 -2.93 -13.06 -6.65
N LEU A 28 -3.43 -13.08 -7.88
CA LEU A 28 -3.03 -14.03 -8.93
C LEU A 28 -2.07 -13.35 -9.91
N ALA A 29 -1.13 -14.09 -10.48
CA ALA A 29 -0.18 -13.52 -11.44
C ALA A 29 -0.74 -13.44 -12.86
N GLY A 30 -1.71 -14.29 -13.20
CA GLY A 30 -2.26 -14.41 -14.55
C GLY A 30 -1.29 -15.07 -15.55
N ALA A 31 -1.65 -15.01 -16.84
CA ALA A 31 -0.84 -15.50 -17.94
C ALA A 31 0.17 -14.45 -18.44
N ALA A 32 -0.13 -13.17 -18.28
CA ALA A 32 0.75 -12.05 -18.58
C ALA A 32 0.87 -11.09 -17.38
N ALA A 33 1.95 -10.30 -17.36
CA ALA A 33 2.30 -9.48 -16.20
C ALA A 33 1.30 -8.35 -15.88
N GLY A 34 0.41 -7.99 -16.81
CA GLY A 34 -0.63 -6.98 -16.61
C GLY A 34 -2.04 -7.56 -16.60
N ASP A 35 -2.20 -8.84 -16.23
CA ASP A 35 -3.53 -9.47 -16.20
C ASP A 35 -4.34 -9.11 -14.94
N TYR A 36 -3.65 -8.79 -13.84
CA TYR A 36 -4.24 -8.53 -12.53
C TYR A 36 -3.57 -7.38 -11.78
N ASP A 37 -2.87 -6.52 -12.50
CA ASP A 37 -2.35 -5.30 -11.91
C ASP A 37 -3.45 -4.25 -11.79
N LEU A 38 -3.08 -3.05 -11.33
CA LEU A 38 -4.04 -1.98 -11.18
C LEU A 38 -4.32 -1.32 -12.53
N ASP A 39 -5.34 -1.81 -13.25
CA ASP A 39 -5.75 -1.37 -14.60
C ASP A 39 -6.42 0.02 -14.67
N GLY A 40 -5.72 1.07 -14.28
CA GLY A 40 -6.22 2.44 -14.32
C GLY A 40 -7.23 2.78 -13.21
N GLY A 41 -6.90 3.79 -12.41
CA GLY A 41 -7.75 4.32 -11.35
C GLY A 41 -7.14 4.16 -9.96
N THR A 42 -7.98 4.02 -8.93
CA THR A 42 -7.56 3.87 -7.54
C THR A 42 -8.38 2.77 -6.88
N THR A 43 -7.69 1.79 -6.31
CA THR A 43 -8.29 0.80 -5.41
C THR A 43 -8.02 1.18 -3.98
N SER A 44 -8.89 0.76 -3.06
CA SER A 44 -8.72 1.07 -1.64
C SER A 44 -9.25 -0.03 -0.73
N VAL A 45 -8.65 -0.10 0.44
CA VAL A 45 -9.10 -0.92 1.55
C VAL A 45 -9.11 -0.08 2.82
N ARG A 46 -10.12 -0.31 3.66
CA ARG A 46 -10.33 0.46 4.88
C ARG A 46 -10.53 -0.49 6.05
N SER A 47 -9.81 -0.24 7.15
CA SER A 47 -9.98 -0.99 8.38
C SER A 47 -11.39 -0.79 8.98
N PRO A 48 -11.83 -1.69 9.88
CA PRO A 48 -12.86 -1.37 10.86
C PRO A 48 -12.50 -0.11 11.67
N ALA A 49 -13.47 0.44 12.40
CA ALA A 49 -13.19 1.51 13.35
C ALA A 49 -12.28 1.00 14.48
N ILE A 50 -11.26 1.77 14.81
CA ILE A 50 -10.27 1.49 15.85
C ILE A 50 -10.37 2.61 16.88
N THR A 51 -10.78 2.29 18.09
CA THR A 51 -10.71 3.23 19.21
C THR A 51 -9.27 3.30 19.70
N LEU A 52 -8.62 4.44 19.47
CA LEU A 52 -7.26 4.67 19.92
C LEU A 52 -7.26 5.02 21.40
N PRO A 53 -6.31 4.49 22.18
CA PRO A 53 -6.15 4.92 23.55
C PRO A 53 -5.51 6.31 23.65
N SER A 54 -5.44 6.86 24.86
CA SER A 54 -4.62 8.05 25.13
C SER A 54 -3.11 7.72 25.10
N GLY A 55 -2.28 8.75 24.97
CA GLY A 55 -0.81 8.67 25.06
C GLY A 55 -0.10 8.76 23.70
N THR A 56 1.17 8.37 23.70
CA THR A 56 1.99 8.31 22.48
C THR A 56 1.57 7.08 21.67
N LEU A 57 1.36 7.27 20.37
CA LEU A 57 0.95 6.18 19.48
C LEU A 57 1.77 6.20 18.20
N ASN A 58 2.06 5.01 17.67
CA ASN A 58 2.74 4.84 16.41
C ASN A 58 2.07 3.76 15.57
N LEU A 59 1.84 4.08 14.29
CA LEU A 59 1.50 3.14 13.23
C LEU A 59 2.80 2.62 12.61
N SER A 60 2.89 1.31 12.37
CA SER A 60 3.90 0.69 11.52
C SER A 60 3.25 -0.24 10.51
N PHE A 61 3.85 -0.39 9.34
CA PHE A 61 3.42 -1.36 8.33
C PHE A 61 4.57 -1.67 7.38
N SER A 62 4.54 -2.87 6.82
CA SER A 62 5.38 -3.27 5.69
C SER A 62 4.68 -2.92 4.39
N TRP A 63 5.43 -2.46 3.39
CA TRP A 63 4.85 -2.02 2.12
C TRP A 63 5.80 -2.19 0.94
N TYR A 64 5.25 -2.21 -0.27
CA TYR A 64 5.95 -1.88 -1.51
C TYR A 64 5.02 -1.19 -2.50
N LEU A 65 5.62 -0.43 -3.43
CA LEU A 65 4.97 0.02 -4.67
C LEU A 65 5.95 -0.29 -5.80
N ALA A 66 5.55 -1.18 -6.70
CA ALA A 66 6.32 -1.58 -7.87
C ALA A 66 5.63 -1.05 -9.12
N HIS A 67 6.40 -0.59 -10.10
CA HIS A 67 5.82 -0.08 -11.33
C HIS A 67 6.75 -0.17 -12.53
N GLY A 68 6.17 -0.17 -13.73
CA GLY A 68 6.87 -0.03 -15.00
C GLY A 68 7.50 1.35 -15.18
N SER A 69 8.37 1.49 -16.18
CA SER A 69 9.04 2.77 -16.49
C SER A 69 8.13 3.82 -17.13
N ASN A 70 6.93 3.43 -17.54
CA ASN A 70 5.89 4.29 -18.07
C ASN A 70 4.94 4.86 -16.99
N ALA A 71 5.17 4.53 -15.71
CA ALA A 71 4.47 5.16 -14.59
C ALA A 71 4.92 6.62 -14.38
N SER A 72 4.21 7.33 -13.52
CA SER A 72 4.42 8.74 -13.21
C SER A 72 4.14 9.03 -11.73
N SER A 73 4.30 10.30 -11.34
CA SER A 73 3.94 10.76 -10.00
C SER A 73 2.42 10.79 -9.74
N ALA A 74 1.58 10.48 -10.74
CA ALA A 74 0.15 10.28 -10.51
C ALA A 74 -0.14 8.90 -9.93
N ASP A 75 0.76 7.93 -10.09
CA ASP A 75 0.62 6.57 -9.56
C ASP A 75 1.17 6.55 -8.13
N PHE A 76 0.55 5.79 -7.21
CA PHE A 76 0.90 5.90 -5.79
C PHE A 76 0.50 4.69 -4.94
N LEU A 77 1.11 4.63 -3.76
CA LEU A 77 0.57 4.00 -2.55
C LEU A 77 0.45 5.08 -1.47
N ARG A 78 -0.72 5.19 -0.84
CA ARG A 78 -1.01 6.14 0.24
C ARG A 78 -1.62 5.44 1.43
N VAL A 79 -1.28 5.91 2.63
CA VAL A 79 -1.96 5.53 3.87
C VAL A 79 -2.48 6.78 4.56
N LYS A 80 -3.76 6.75 4.91
CA LYS A 80 -4.47 7.85 5.57
C LYS A 80 -5.11 7.36 6.86
N VAL A 81 -5.17 8.25 7.84
CA VAL A 81 -5.93 8.09 9.07
C VAL A 81 -7.20 8.90 8.92
N VAL A 82 -8.35 8.23 9.02
CA VAL A 82 -9.69 8.81 8.87
C VAL A 82 -10.36 8.83 10.24
N GLY A 83 -10.38 9.99 10.88
CA GLY A 83 -11.07 10.25 12.15
C GLY A 83 -12.06 11.40 11.99
N SER A 84 -12.01 12.36 12.92
CA SER A 84 -12.73 13.64 12.79
C SER A 84 -12.23 14.47 11.59
N THR A 85 -10.93 14.37 11.31
CA THR A 85 -10.28 14.83 10.09
C THR A 85 -9.64 13.64 9.36
N THR A 86 -9.37 13.81 8.07
CA THR A 86 -8.56 12.85 7.31
C THR A 86 -7.15 13.39 7.17
N THR A 87 -6.15 12.59 7.54
CA THR A 87 -4.74 12.96 7.43
C THR A 87 -3.99 11.88 6.67
N GLN A 88 -3.30 12.27 5.62
CA GLN A 88 -2.34 11.39 4.95
C GLN A 88 -1.08 11.29 5.80
N VAL A 89 -0.73 10.07 6.19
CA VAL A 89 0.42 9.79 7.06
C VAL A 89 1.57 9.13 6.33
N PHE A 90 1.32 8.63 5.12
CA PHE A 90 2.33 8.06 4.25
C PHE A 90 1.95 8.24 2.79
N GLN A 91 2.97 8.44 1.95
CA GLN A 91 2.84 8.41 0.50
C GLN A 91 4.15 7.93 -0.13
N GLN A 92 4.01 7.03 -1.10
CA GLN A 92 5.02 6.74 -2.08
C GLN A 92 4.43 6.99 -3.46
N LEU A 93 5.10 7.83 -4.26
CA LEU A 93 4.72 8.09 -5.65
C LEU A 93 5.48 7.17 -6.60
N GLY A 94 4.87 6.90 -7.75
CA GLY A 94 5.54 6.36 -8.91
C GLY A 94 6.46 7.40 -9.57
N ALA A 95 7.21 6.94 -10.57
CA ALA A 95 8.11 7.75 -11.37
C ALA A 95 8.29 7.12 -12.75
N ALA A 96 8.79 7.91 -13.71
CA ALA A 96 9.13 7.44 -15.05
C ALA A 96 10.44 6.60 -15.06
N ALA A 97 10.46 5.54 -14.26
CA ALA A 97 11.56 4.61 -14.09
C ALA A 97 11.02 3.25 -13.62
N ASN A 98 11.65 2.15 -14.02
CA ASN A 98 11.25 0.84 -13.51
C ASN A 98 11.58 0.75 -12.01
N ARG A 99 10.60 0.35 -11.20
CA ARG A 99 10.78 0.10 -9.78
C ARG A 99 10.33 -1.31 -9.44
N ASN A 100 11.23 -2.08 -8.84
CA ASN A 100 10.92 -3.43 -8.39
C ASN A 100 10.18 -3.42 -7.07
N GLY A 101 9.29 -4.40 -6.88
CA GLY A 101 8.72 -4.73 -5.59
C GLY A 101 9.83 -5.12 -4.62
N ALA A 102 9.86 -4.47 -3.47
CA ALA A 102 10.77 -4.78 -2.38
C ALA A 102 10.11 -4.32 -1.08
N TRP A 103 9.95 -5.24 -0.12
CA TRP A 103 9.37 -4.91 1.18
C TRP A 103 10.22 -3.88 1.90
N ALA A 104 9.57 -2.81 2.34
CA ALA A 104 10.12 -1.78 3.22
C ALA A 104 9.17 -1.55 4.39
N THR A 105 9.66 -0.96 5.47
CA THR A 105 8.83 -0.58 6.62
C THR A 105 8.60 0.92 6.62
N ALA A 106 7.38 1.34 6.92
CA ALA A 106 7.05 2.73 7.21
C ALA A 106 6.46 2.86 8.62
N THR A 107 6.65 4.03 9.20
CA THR A 107 6.09 4.40 10.50
C THR A 107 5.45 5.78 10.46
N ALA A 108 4.39 5.98 11.24
CA ALA A 108 3.76 7.29 11.40
C ALA A 108 3.29 7.51 12.84
N ASN A 109 3.55 8.72 13.36
CA ASN A 109 3.04 9.12 14.66
C ASN A 109 1.51 9.32 14.59
N LEU A 110 0.80 8.67 15.53
CA LEU A 110 -0.66 8.78 15.65
C LEU A 110 -1.10 9.53 16.91
N SER A 111 -0.19 10.13 17.67
CA SER A 111 -0.49 10.76 18.97
C SER A 111 -1.50 11.91 18.85
N ALA A 112 -1.58 12.58 17.70
CA ALA A 112 -2.60 13.60 17.43
C ALA A 112 -4.04 13.04 17.40
N PHE A 113 -4.18 11.73 17.22
CA PHE A 113 -5.47 11.02 17.18
C PHE A 113 -5.75 10.25 18.49
N ALA A 114 -4.90 10.38 19.50
CA ALA A 114 -5.06 9.66 20.76
C ALA A 114 -6.42 9.92 21.40
N GLY A 115 -7.09 8.86 21.86
CA GLY A 115 -8.46 8.92 22.39
C GLY A 115 -9.58 9.02 21.34
N GLN A 116 -9.27 9.13 20.05
CA GLN A 116 -10.28 9.19 18.99
C GLN A 116 -10.61 7.78 18.45
N SER A 117 -11.77 7.67 17.80
CA SER A 117 -12.06 6.52 16.93
C SER A 117 -11.64 6.85 15.50
N VAL A 118 -10.74 6.05 14.93
CA VAL A 118 -10.19 6.26 13.57
C VAL A 118 -10.35 5.02 12.70
N ARG A 119 -10.13 5.17 11.39
CA ARG A 119 -9.91 4.07 10.45
C ARG A 119 -8.60 4.30 9.70
N ILE A 120 -7.92 3.22 9.34
CA ILE A 120 -6.79 3.27 8.41
C ILE A 120 -7.34 3.02 7.01
N LEU A 121 -7.09 3.95 6.10
CA LEU A 121 -7.43 3.87 4.69
C LEU A 121 -6.14 3.73 3.89
N ILE A 122 -6.03 2.65 3.12
CA ILE A 122 -4.91 2.39 2.22
C ILE A 122 -5.44 2.51 0.80
N GLU A 123 -4.73 3.26 -0.04
CA GLU A 123 -5.07 3.46 -1.45
C GLU A 123 -3.86 3.17 -2.32
N ALA A 124 -4.06 2.41 -3.39
CA ALA A 124 -3.10 2.26 -4.47
C ALA A 124 -3.71 2.82 -5.76
N GLY A 125 -2.93 3.55 -6.54
CA GLY A 125 -3.37 4.21 -7.77
C GLY A 125 -2.44 3.93 -8.94
N ASP A 126 -3.02 3.56 -10.08
CA ASP A 126 -2.47 3.70 -11.44
C ASP A 126 -3.27 4.83 -12.10
N ALA A 127 -2.97 6.07 -11.71
CA ALA A 127 -3.82 7.22 -12.03
C ALA A 127 -3.29 8.04 -13.21
N SER A 128 -2.28 7.54 -13.92
CA SER A 128 -1.81 8.09 -15.19
C SER A 128 -2.29 7.27 -16.40
N GLY A 129 -1.56 7.34 -17.52
CA GLY A 129 -1.83 6.46 -18.65
C GLY A 129 -1.40 5.03 -18.33
N ALA A 130 -1.94 4.05 -19.06
CA ALA A 130 -1.74 2.62 -18.79
C ALA A 130 -0.30 2.28 -18.40
N SER A 131 -0.11 1.79 -17.18
CA SER A 131 1.18 1.39 -16.64
C SER A 131 1.05 0.17 -15.75
N LEU A 132 2.08 -0.67 -15.71
CA LEU A 132 2.08 -1.82 -14.80
C LEU A 132 2.30 -1.30 -13.39
N VAL A 133 1.31 -1.41 -12.50
CA VAL A 133 1.40 -0.95 -11.09
C VAL A 133 0.93 -2.03 -10.12
N GLU A 134 1.81 -2.39 -9.19
CA GLU A 134 1.53 -3.36 -8.13
C GLU A 134 1.87 -2.76 -6.77
N ALA A 135 1.01 -2.99 -5.78
CA ALA A 135 1.25 -2.55 -4.42
C ALA A 135 0.99 -3.69 -3.43
N GLY A 136 1.79 -3.72 -2.36
CA GLY A 136 1.63 -4.66 -1.26
C GLY A 136 1.67 -3.94 0.08
N VAL A 137 0.84 -4.38 1.03
CA VAL A 137 0.88 -3.94 2.43
C VAL A 137 0.68 -5.13 3.36
N ASP A 138 1.53 -5.24 4.38
CA ASP A 138 1.47 -6.28 5.41
C ASP A 138 1.81 -5.71 6.80
N ASP A 139 1.56 -6.45 7.86
CA ASP A 139 1.92 -6.14 9.25
C ASP A 139 1.47 -4.75 9.74
N VAL A 140 0.26 -4.33 9.34
CA VAL A 140 -0.33 -3.07 9.81
C VAL A 140 -0.59 -3.14 11.31
N LYS A 141 0.17 -2.37 12.08
CA LYS A 141 0.19 -2.44 13.54
C LYS A 141 0.17 -1.05 14.17
N ILE A 142 -0.67 -0.88 15.18
CA ILE A 142 -0.66 0.31 16.04
C ILE A 142 -0.09 -0.09 17.41
N THR A 143 0.86 0.69 17.89
CA THR A 143 1.53 0.49 19.18
C THR A 143 1.44 1.75 20.04
N ARG A 144 1.52 1.56 21.35
CA ARG A 144 1.65 2.62 22.35
C ARG A 144 3.08 2.62 22.89
#